data_AF-A0A800DQ21-F1
#
_entry.id   AF-A0A800DQ21-F1
#
_cell.length_a   1.000
_cell.length_b   1.000
_cell.length_c   1.000
_cell.angle_alpha   90.00
_cell.angle_beta   90.00
_cell.angle_gamma   90.00
#
_symmetry.space_group_name_H-M   'P 1'
#
loop_
_entity.id
_entity.type
_entity.pdbx_description
1 polymer ?
#
loop_
_entity_poly.entity_id
_entity_poly.type
_entity_poly.pdbx_seq_one_letter_code
_entity_poly.pdbx_strand_id
1 'polypeptide(L)'
;MIINYRAITELNTQVRRLAYVSQLLRLVGHKPLSKQSLLSKLIDWSASNSEFLENHLDSTGAVHSEKQRKNTAALRYIDFAMGLGVLTRIANMYRPTRIGAVLSTMLYEISDGDENPFCLKEHEKIFFLYQLFQRDADLLLCVVDMIRQGGSHSLKDLQNNFQVAYLDRLIAKIAESSQEHIKRLLSGRRNEIKTTWKNPKRYAEHIVPPRLHWLLDMGFVQLTRQSGDVFFHFTDAGKRFVDVLPRLSTADISEVTDEWQNKDFFSSVCPSLFPFRKYVYWKDADECVRHEVIQKYIVDAFKEFRRTSVPKISLTQGMLYTCIRSAVDSDFLVDKEDLLEWFSTPRVFDDHRYEVRTSARENEAYFIMMRV
;
A
#
# COMPACT_ATOMS: atom_id res chain seq x y z
N MET A 1 -17.70 -3.06 -14.80
CA MET A 1 -16.65 -3.00 -13.76
C MET A 1 -15.67 -4.16 -13.96
N ILE A 2 -14.38 -3.88 -14.14
CA ILE A 2 -13.35 -4.93 -14.21
C ILE A 2 -12.90 -5.25 -12.78
N ILE A 3 -13.27 -6.43 -12.30
CA ILE A 3 -12.94 -6.92 -10.95
C ILE A 3 -11.71 -7.82 -11.05
N ASN A 4 -10.77 -7.65 -10.14
CA ASN A 4 -9.59 -8.52 -10.01
C ASN A 4 -9.61 -9.30 -8.69
N TYR A 5 -8.84 -10.39 -8.63
CA TYR A 5 -8.54 -11.07 -7.36
C TYR A 5 -7.14 -10.67 -6.88
N ARG A 6 -7.06 -10.07 -5.69
CA ARG A 6 -5.84 -9.48 -5.11
C ARG A 6 -5.71 -9.90 -3.65
N ALA A 7 -4.87 -10.91 -3.40
CA ALA A 7 -4.63 -11.44 -2.07
C ALA A 7 -3.17 -11.88 -1.91
N ILE A 8 -2.50 -11.34 -0.90
CA ILE A 8 -1.22 -11.85 -0.41
C ILE A 8 -1.57 -13.00 0.55
N THR A 9 -1.47 -14.24 0.06
CA THR A 9 -1.85 -15.43 0.83
C THR A 9 -0.72 -16.01 1.68
N GLU A 10 0.53 -15.74 1.31
CA GLU A 10 1.74 -16.20 2.01
C GLU A 10 2.15 -15.22 3.12
N LEU A 11 1.19 -14.87 3.98
CA LEU A 11 1.43 -14.01 5.14
C LEU A 11 1.57 -14.83 6.41
N ASN A 12 2.40 -14.31 7.30
CA ASN A 12 2.59 -14.88 8.62
C ASN A 12 2.03 -13.95 9.69
N THR A 13 1.59 -14.52 10.83
CA THR A 13 1.07 -13.80 12.00
C THR A 13 1.98 -12.67 12.49
N GLN A 14 3.27 -12.72 12.21
CA GLN A 14 4.27 -11.76 12.67
C GLN A 14 4.39 -10.48 11.82
N VAL A 15 3.84 -10.45 10.60
CA VAL A 15 3.99 -9.29 9.70
C VAL A 15 2.93 -8.23 10.03
N ARG A 16 3.06 -7.58 11.19
CA ARG A 16 2.03 -6.67 11.71
C ARG A 16 2.37 -5.19 11.55
N ARG A 17 3.64 -4.83 11.32
CA ARG A 17 4.10 -3.44 11.25
C ARG A 17 4.63 -3.07 9.88
N LEU A 18 3.97 -2.14 9.20
CA LEU A 18 4.38 -1.66 7.88
C LEU A 18 5.71 -0.88 7.93
N ALA A 19 6.04 -0.27 9.07
CA ALA A 19 7.29 0.48 9.26
C ALA A 19 8.56 -0.38 9.02
N TYR A 20 8.51 -1.70 9.28
CA TYR A 20 9.62 -2.58 8.91
C TYR A 20 9.84 -2.64 7.39
N VAL A 21 8.79 -2.48 6.58
CA VAL A 21 8.91 -2.43 5.11
C VAL A 21 9.58 -1.13 4.67
N SER A 22 9.22 0.00 5.28
CA SER A 22 9.92 1.28 5.07
C SER A 22 11.39 1.16 5.43
N GLN A 23 11.69 0.56 6.59
CA GLN A 23 13.07 0.35 7.01
C GLN A 23 13.82 -0.59 6.06
N LEU A 24 13.19 -1.66 5.58
CA LEU A 24 13.78 -2.52 4.56
C LEU A 24 14.16 -1.73 3.30
N LEU A 25 13.29 -0.82 2.84
CA LEU A 25 13.58 0.05 1.70
C LEU A 25 14.74 1.00 2.01
N ARG A 26 14.81 1.61 3.21
CA ARG A 26 15.95 2.47 3.64
C ARG A 26 17.27 1.70 3.73
N LEU A 27 17.25 0.49 4.27
CA LEU A 27 18.45 -0.32 4.46
C LEU A 27 19.07 -0.75 3.13
N VAL A 28 18.22 -1.12 2.17
CA VAL A 28 18.67 -1.50 0.83
C VAL A 28 19.02 -0.27 0.01
N GLY A 29 18.14 0.73 -0.03
CA GLY A 29 18.38 1.97 -0.73
C GLY A 29 18.77 1.79 -2.19
N HIS A 30 19.81 2.53 -2.59
CA HIS A 30 20.42 2.41 -3.91
C HIS A 30 21.42 1.26 -4.04
N LYS A 31 21.81 0.59 -2.94
CA LYS A 31 22.84 -0.46 -2.93
C LYS A 31 22.24 -1.82 -2.61
N PRO A 32 22.16 -2.76 -3.57
CA PRO A 32 21.61 -4.08 -3.31
C PRO A 32 22.31 -4.77 -2.14
N LEU A 33 21.56 -5.50 -1.32
CA LEU A 33 22.08 -6.23 -0.16
C LEU A 33 21.87 -7.74 -0.29
N SER A 34 22.83 -8.52 0.21
CA SER A 34 22.65 -9.97 0.33
C SER A 34 21.59 -10.30 1.39
N LYS A 35 21.00 -11.50 1.31
CA LYS A 35 20.00 -11.96 2.30
C LYS A 35 20.49 -11.81 3.74
N GLN A 36 21.71 -12.27 4.02
CA GLN A 36 22.28 -12.27 5.36
C GLN A 36 22.53 -10.86 5.87
N SER A 37 23.06 -9.96 5.02
CA SER A 37 23.29 -8.57 5.38
C SER A 37 21.98 -7.83 5.67
N LEU A 38 20.96 -8.01 4.83
CA LEU A 38 19.66 -7.38 5.03
C LEU A 38 18.97 -7.88 6.31
N LEU A 39 19.02 -9.19 6.57
CA LEU A 39 18.48 -9.77 7.81
C LEU A 39 19.18 -9.22 9.05
N SER A 40 20.52 -9.21 9.06
CA SER A 40 21.29 -8.67 10.20
C SER A 40 20.92 -7.22 10.46
N LYS A 41 21.00 -6.38 9.43
CA LYS A 41 20.70 -4.94 9.57
C LYS A 41 19.29 -4.66 10.06
N LEU A 42 18.28 -5.42 9.61
CA LEU A 42 16.91 -5.25 10.09
C LEU A 42 16.77 -5.66 11.56
N ILE A 43 17.43 -6.73 11.98
CA ILE A 43 17.44 -7.18 13.39
C ILE A 43 18.14 -6.15 14.27
N ASP A 44 19.31 -5.68 13.85
CA ASP A 44 20.10 -4.68 14.58
C ASP A 44 19.31 -3.38 14.74
N TRP A 45 18.65 -2.93 13.66
CA TRP A 45 17.76 -1.77 13.72
C TRP A 45 16.57 -1.99 14.65
N SER A 46 15.90 -3.15 14.57
CA SER A 46 14.76 -3.46 15.43
C SER A 46 15.14 -3.48 16.91
N ALA A 47 16.31 -4.05 17.23
CA ALA A 47 16.85 -4.06 18.58
C ALA A 47 17.19 -2.65 19.08
N SER A 48 17.76 -1.81 18.22
CA SER A 48 18.12 -0.43 18.57
C SER A 48 16.90 0.48 18.78
N ASN A 49 15.72 0.06 18.30
CA ASN A 49 14.48 0.83 18.39
C ASN A 49 13.40 0.12 19.22
N SER A 50 13.77 -0.87 20.04
CA SER A 50 12.77 -1.67 20.80
C SER A 50 11.93 -0.82 21.75
N GLU A 51 12.53 0.18 22.40
CA GLU A 51 11.82 1.09 23.31
C GLU A 51 10.73 1.90 22.58
N PHE A 52 10.99 2.30 21.33
CA PHE A 52 9.98 2.97 20.51
C PHE A 52 8.80 2.05 20.17
N LEU A 53 9.07 0.76 19.93
CA LEU A 53 8.01 -0.22 19.66
C LEU A 53 7.19 -0.55 20.91
N GLU A 54 7.83 -0.64 22.07
CA GLU A 54 7.16 -0.88 23.35
C GLU A 54 6.21 0.27 23.71
N ASN A 55 6.60 1.50 23.41
CA ASN A 55 5.80 2.70 23.59
C ASN A 55 4.86 3.01 22.40
N HIS A 56 4.80 2.14 21.39
CA HIS A 56 3.89 2.30 20.26
C HIS A 56 2.47 1.84 20.63
N LEU A 57 1.50 2.07 19.72
CA LEU A 57 0.09 1.69 19.90
C LEU A 57 -0.09 0.20 20.29
N ASP A 58 0.79 -0.67 19.78
CA ASP A 58 0.91 -2.07 20.18
C ASP A 58 2.32 -2.59 19.84
N SER A 59 2.86 -3.48 20.66
CA SER A 59 4.23 -4.00 20.50
C SER A 59 4.33 -5.30 19.69
N THR A 60 3.21 -5.83 19.18
CA THR A 60 3.22 -7.10 18.44
C THR A 60 3.81 -6.96 17.04
N GLY A 61 4.34 -8.07 16.51
CA GLY A 61 5.02 -8.10 15.22
C GLY A 61 6.47 -7.63 15.26
N ALA A 62 7.04 -7.49 16.45
CA ALA A 62 8.44 -7.18 16.67
C ALA A 62 9.39 -8.19 16.00
N VAL A 63 10.49 -7.69 15.48
CA VAL A 63 11.61 -8.49 14.96
C VAL A 63 12.66 -8.61 16.06
N HIS A 64 12.86 -9.83 16.58
CA HIS A 64 13.85 -10.11 17.61
C HIS A 64 14.96 -11.04 17.11
N SER A 65 16.14 -10.94 17.72
CA SER A 65 17.18 -11.96 17.61
C SER A 65 16.85 -13.13 18.54
N GLU A 66 16.10 -14.13 18.09
CA GLU A 66 15.95 -15.36 18.89
C GLU A 66 17.26 -16.17 18.83
N LYS A 67 17.94 -16.31 19.97
CA LYS A 67 19.20 -17.10 20.11
C LYS A 67 19.07 -18.58 19.70
N GLN A 68 17.84 -19.12 19.53
CA GLN A 68 17.61 -20.55 19.30
C GLN A 68 16.75 -20.89 18.06
N ARG A 69 16.22 -19.91 17.30
CA ARG A 69 15.48 -20.19 16.06
C ARG A 69 15.94 -19.24 14.95
N LYS A 70 16.17 -19.80 13.76
CA LYS A 70 16.48 -19.09 12.52
C LYS A 70 15.64 -17.81 12.43
N ASN A 71 16.27 -16.67 12.12
CA ASN A 71 15.71 -15.31 11.93
C ASN A 71 14.40 -15.23 11.12
N THR A 72 13.30 -15.77 11.65
CA THR A 72 12.07 -16.03 10.87
C THR A 72 11.22 -14.77 10.72
N ALA A 73 11.14 -13.90 11.74
CA ALA A 73 10.36 -12.67 11.69
C ALA A 73 10.90 -11.70 10.63
N ALA A 74 12.20 -11.39 10.66
CA ALA A 74 12.86 -10.55 9.67
C ALA A 74 12.67 -11.09 8.23
N LEU A 75 12.80 -12.41 8.06
CA LEU A 75 12.58 -13.05 6.76
C LEU A 75 11.13 -12.90 6.29
N ARG A 76 10.15 -13.04 7.19
CA ARG A 76 8.72 -12.85 6.87
C ARG A 76 8.42 -11.43 6.40
N TYR A 77 9.07 -10.41 6.97
CA TYR A 77 8.94 -9.03 6.47
C TYR A 77 9.58 -8.83 5.10
N ILE A 78 10.72 -9.48 4.83
CA ILE A 78 11.34 -9.45 3.49
C ILE A 78 10.42 -10.12 2.47
N ASP A 79 9.89 -11.30 2.78
CA ASP A 79 8.98 -12.04 1.91
C ASP A 79 7.68 -11.26 1.67
N PHE A 80 7.15 -10.61 2.72
CA PHE A 80 6.01 -9.69 2.59
C PHE A 80 6.32 -8.48 1.69
N ALA A 81 7.47 -7.82 1.88
CA ALA A 81 7.87 -6.69 1.04
C ALA A 81 8.05 -7.09 -0.43
N MET A 82 8.45 -8.34 -0.69
CA MET A 82 8.45 -8.90 -2.05
C MET A 82 7.02 -9.17 -2.56
N GLY A 83 6.13 -9.73 -1.74
CA GLY A 83 4.72 -9.95 -2.08
C GLY A 83 3.94 -8.66 -2.33
N LEU A 84 4.27 -7.60 -1.60
CA LEU A 84 3.76 -6.24 -1.81
C LEU A 84 4.33 -5.58 -3.08
N GLY A 85 5.35 -6.19 -3.69
CA GLY A 85 5.96 -5.72 -4.93
C GLY A 85 6.91 -4.55 -4.76
N VAL A 86 7.38 -4.26 -3.54
CA VAL A 86 8.29 -3.13 -3.26
C VAL A 86 9.75 -3.56 -3.22
N LEU A 87 10.03 -4.84 -2.91
CA LEU A 87 11.35 -5.45 -3.04
C LEU A 87 11.37 -6.54 -4.10
N THR A 88 12.54 -6.78 -4.69
CA THR A 88 12.81 -7.93 -5.55
C THR A 88 14.19 -8.51 -5.28
N ARG A 89 14.37 -9.78 -5.69
CA ARG A 89 15.64 -10.49 -5.56
C ARG A 89 16.18 -10.83 -6.94
N ILE A 90 17.35 -10.29 -7.28
CA ILE A 90 18.04 -10.55 -8.55
C ILE A 90 19.49 -10.90 -8.22
N ALA A 91 19.95 -12.05 -8.73
CA ALA A 91 21.29 -12.60 -8.45
C ALA A 91 21.57 -12.70 -6.93
N ASN A 92 20.60 -13.22 -6.16
CA ASN A 92 20.65 -13.34 -4.70
C ASN A 92 20.81 -12.04 -3.90
N MET A 93 20.69 -10.89 -4.57
CA MET A 93 20.74 -9.56 -3.96
C MET A 93 19.34 -8.93 -3.98
N TYR A 94 18.94 -8.39 -2.83
CA TYR A 94 17.70 -7.66 -2.64
C TYR A 94 17.89 -6.21 -3.08
N ARG A 95 16.91 -5.69 -3.82
CA ARG A 95 16.86 -4.30 -4.31
C ARG A 95 15.42 -3.80 -4.34
N PRO A 96 15.17 -2.49 -4.23
CA PRO A 96 13.84 -1.95 -4.47
C PRO A 96 13.39 -2.22 -5.91
N THR A 97 12.10 -2.51 -6.09
CA THR A 97 11.48 -2.45 -7.41
C THR A 97 11.37 -1.00 -7.89
N ARG A 98 10.89 -0.76 -9.12
CA ARG A 98 10.59 0.62 -9.57
C ARG A 98 9.55 1.28 -8.67
N ILE A 99 8.59 0.51 -8.18
CA ILE A 99 7.55 0.98 -7.24
C ILE A 99 8.14 1.23 -5.86
N GLY A 100 8.93 0.29 -5.32
CA GLY A 100 9.60 0.49 -4.03
C GLY A 100 10.59 1.64 -4.03
N ALA A 101 11.19 1.96 -5.19
CA ALA A 101 12.05 3.12 -5.35
C ALA A 101 11.30 4.45 -5.15
N VAL A 102 9.99 4.53 -5.45
CA VAL A 102 9.19 5.73 -5.20
C VAL A 102 9.21 6.08 -3.71
N LEU A 103 8.83 5.12 -2.87
CA LEU A 103 8.85 5.33 -1.43
C LEU A 103 10.28 5.48 -0.89
N SER A 104 11.23 4.69 -1.41
CA SER A 104 12.63 4.76 -0.97
C SER A 104 13.23 6.16 -1.12
N THR A 105 12.94 6.89 -2.20
CA THR A 105 13.40 8.27 -2.39
C THR A 105 12.82 9.19 -1.32
N MET A 106 11.51 9.14 -1.08
CA MET A 106 10.84 9.98 -0.07
C MET A 106 11.36 9.71 1.36
N LEU A 107 11.73 8.46 1.64
CA LEU A 107 12.27 8.07 2.94
C LEU A 107 13.65 8.66 3.24
N TYR A 108 14.44 9.05 2.22
CA TYR A 108 15.78 9.63 2.41
C TYR A 108 15.79 11.14 2.63
N GLU A 109 14.75 11.84 2.15
CA GLU A 109 14.66 13.29 2.27
C GLU A 109 14.37 13.75 3.70
N ILE A 110 13.87 12.85 4.54
CA ILE A 110 13.40 13.20 5.88
C ILE A 110 14.43 12.79 6.89
N SER A 111 15.01 13.77 7.59
CA SER A 111 15.86 13.53 8.75
C SER A 111 15.10 12.70 9.78
N ASP A 112 15.75 11.65 10.29
CA ASP A 112 15.30 10.94 11.48
C ASP A 112 15.47 11.91 12.67
N GLY A 113 14.45 12.73 12.94
CA GLY A 113 14.32 13.43 14.22
C GLY A 113 13.97 12.46 15.34
N ASP A 114 13.70 12.97 16.55
CA ASP A 114 13.30 12.19 17.73
C ASP A 114 11.90 11.52 17.62
N GLU A 115 11.37 11.38 16.40
CA GLU A 115 10.07 10.76 16.16
C GLU A 115 10.17 9.22 16.21
N ASN A 116 9.12 8.57 16.74
CA ASN A 116 9.04 7.12 16.78
C ASN A 116 9.06 6.53 15.35
N PRO A 117 10.06 5.71 14.98
CA PRO A 117 10.22 5.21 13.62
C PRO A 117 9.18 4.15 13.22
N PHE A 118 8.36 3.67 14.16
CA PHE A 118 7.21 2.80 13.87
C PHE A 118 5.95 3.58 13.46
N CYS A 119 5.93 4.90 13.66
CA CYS A 119 4.86 5.75 13.16
C CYS A 119 5.07 6.06 11.68
N LEU A 120 4.15 5.59 10.83
CA LEU A 120 4.19 5.89 9.40
C LEU A 120 3.97 7.38 9.14
N LYS A 121 4.85 7.98 8.34
CA LYS A 121 4.68 9.33 7.80
C LYS A 121 3.60 9.35 6.71
N GLU A 122 3.16 10.54 6.31
CA GLU A 122 2.01 10.67 5.41
C GLU A 122 2.23 9.99 4.04
N HIS A 123 3.39 10.21 3.43
CA HIS A 123 3.76 9.55 2.17
C HIS A 123 3.81 8.02 2.31
N GLU A 124 4.25 7.49 3.46
CA GLU A 124 4.23 6.05 3.76
C GLU A 124 2.79 5.53 3.83
N LYS A 125 1.90 6.21 4.54
CA LYS A 125 0.49 5.82 4.68
C LYS A 125 -0.21 5.77 3.31
N ILE A 126 -0.06 6.82 2.50
CA ILE A 126 -0.64 6.87 1.15
C ILE A 126 -0.06 5.75 0.28
N PHE A 127 1.27 5.60 0.27
CA PHE A 127 1.94 4.59 -0.55
C PHE A 127 1.53 3.17 -0.17
N PHE A 128 1.55 2.83 1.13
CA PHE A 128 1.21 1.49 1.58
C PHE A 128 -0.25 1.15 1.32
N LEU A 129 -1.18 2.08 1.54
CA LEU A 129 -2.57 1.83 1.21
C LEU A 129 -2.77 1.61 -0.28
N TYR A 130 -2.11 2.41 -1.13
CA TYR A 130 -2.12 2.21 -2.58
C TYR A 130 -1.62 0.81 -2.96
N GLN A 131 -0.48 0.38 -2.40
CA GLN A 131 0.08 -0.94 -2.69
C GLN A 131 -0.78 -2.09 -2.12
N LEU A 132 -1.36 -1.93 -0.95
CA LEU A 132 -2.26 -2.92 -0.37
C LEU A 132 -3.53 -3.07 -1.22
N PHE A 133 -4.06 -2.00 -1.80
CA PHE A 133 -5.17 -2.11 -2.75
C PHE A 133 -4.79 -2.78 -4.08
N GLN A 134 -3.53 -2.63 -4.52
CA GLN A 134 -3.05 -3.33 -5.72
C GLN A 134 -2.78 -4.81 -5.48
N ARG A 135 -2.41 -5.22 -4.26
CA ARG A 135 -1.86 -6.56 -4.00
C ARG A 135 -2.70 -7.41 -3.05
N ASP A 136 -3.46 -6.79 -2.15
CA ASP A 136 -4.13 -7.45 -1.03
C ASP A 136 -5.57 -6.96 -0.77
N ALA A 137 -6.18 -6.25 -1.72
CA ALA A 137 -7.51 -5.64 -1.55
C ALA A 137 -8.56 -6.63 -1.03
N ASP A 138 -8.61 -7.87 -1.53
CA ASP A 138 -9.67 -8.81 -1.16
C ASP A 138 -9.67 -9.18 0.31
N LEU A 139 -8.49 -9.42 0.88
CA LEU A 139 -8.36 -9.82 2.27
C LEU A 139 -8.42 -8.58 3.18
N LEU A 140 -7.81 -7.47 2.78
CA LEU A 140 -7.86 -6.22 3.54
C LEU A 140 -9.30 -5.69 3.64
N LEU A 141 -10.00 -5.56 2.51
CA LEU A 141 -11.36 -5.03 2.47
C LEU A 141 -12.36 -5.97 3.16
N CYS A 142 -12.15 -7.28 3.12
CA CYS A 142 -12.95 -8.21 3.93
C CYS A 142 -12.85 -7.87 5.43
N VAL A 143 -11.65 -7.60 5.95
CA VAL A 143 -11.48 -7.20 7.36
C VAL A 143 -12.13 -5.84 7.63
N VAL A 144 -11.97 -4.87 6.72
CA VAL A 144 -12.61 -3.55 6.82
C VAL A 144 -14.14 -3.67 6.89
N ASP A 145 -14.75 -4.44 5.99
CA ASP A 145 -16.20 -4.62 5.95
C ASP A 145 -16.72 -5.31 7.22
N MET A 146 -15.97 -6.27 7.77
CA MET A 146 -16.33 -6.92 9.04
C MET A 146 -16.36 -5.94 10.21
N ILE A 147 -15.38 -5.02 10.31
CA ILE A 147 -15.36 -3.99 11.36
C ILE A 147 -16.57 -3.06 11.21
N ARG A 148 -16.88 -2.64 9.97
CA ARG A 148 -18.00 -1.73 9.67
C ARG A 148 -19.34 -2.27 10.14
N GLN A 149 -19.60 -3.56 9.91
CA GLN A 149 -20.92 -4.16 10.14
C GLN A 149 -21.30 -4.33 11.63
N GLY A 150 -20.35 -4.31 12.56
CA GLY A 150 -20.66 -4.53 13.99
C GLY A 150 -20.14 -3.47 14.96
N GLY A 151 -19.55 -2.37 14.46
CA GLY A 151 -19.09 -1.23 15.25
C GLY A 151 -17.83 -1.50 16.08
N SER A 152 -17.89 -2.44 17.03
CA SER A 152 -16.76 -2.90 17.83
C SER A 152 -16.74 -4.42 17.86
N HIS A 153 -15.62 -5.01 17.43
CA HIS A 153 -15.42 -6.47 17.45
C HIS A 153 -14.17 -6.82 18.21
N SER A 154 -14.25 -7.90 18.99
CA SER A 154 -13.06 -8.52 19.54
C SER A 154 -12.24 -9.16 18.40
N LEU A 155 -10.92 -9.24 18.58
CA LEU A 155 -10.05 -9.96 17.64
C LEU A 155 -10.52 -11.40 17.42
N LYS A 156 -10.96 -12.05 18.50
CA LYS A 156 -11.46 -13.42 18.48
C LYS A 156 -12.72 -13.56 17.62
N ASP A 157 -13.64 -12.60 17.71
CA ASP A 157 -14.86 -12.60 16.91
C ASP A 157 -14.55 -12.39 15.43
N LEU A 158 -13.67 -11.43 15.11
CA LEU A 158 -13.21 -11.22 13.74
C LEU A 158 -12.57 -12.49 13.16
N GLN A 159 -11.73 -13.19 13.94
CA GLN A 159 -11.12 -14.43 13.49
C GLN A 159 -12.13 -15.57 13.32
N ASN A 160 -13.11 -15.69 14.22
CA ASN A 160 -14.15 -16.72 14.14
C ASN A 160 -15.03 -16.55 12.91
N ASN A 161 -15.35 -15.30 12.55
CA ASN A 161 -16.30 -14.98 11.49
C ASN A 161 -15.63 -14.77 10.13
N PHE A 162 -14.29 -14.70 10.07
CA PHE A 162 -13.56 -14.33 8.85
C PHE A 162 -13.84 -15.24 7.66
N GLN A 163 -13.87 -16.56 7.87
CA GLN A 163 -14.08 -17.50 6.76
C GLN A 163 -15.44 -17.30 6.09
N VAL A 164 -16.49 -17.08 6.89
CA VAL A 164 -17.85 -16.84 6.37
C VAL A 164 -17.88 -15.54 5.58
N ALA A 165 -17.44 -14.43 6.19
CA ALA A 165 -17.38 -13.14 5.53
C ALA A 165 -16.57 -13.17 4.22
N TYR A 166 -15.45 -13.90 4.20
CA TYR A 166 -14.62 -14.00 3.02
C TYR A 166 -15.24 -14.87 1.92
N LEU A 167 -15.95 -15.95 2.27
CA LEU A 167 -16.71 -16.74 1.30
C LEU A 167 -17.85 -15.91 0.68
N ASP A 168 -18.54 -15.11 1.48
CA ASP A 168 -19.61 -14.23 1.00
C ASP A 168 -19.06 -13.16 0.05
N ARG A 169 -17.91 -12.55 0.38
CA ARG A 169 -17.19 -11.65 -0.51
C ARG A 169 -16.87 -12.31 -1.85
N LEU A 170 -16.30 -13.53 -1.84
CA LEU A 170 -15.98 -14.24 -3.08
C LEU A 170 -17.23 -14.54 -3.91
N ILE A 171 -18.36 -14.86 -3.27
CA ILE A 171 -19.64 -15.09 -3.96
C ILE A 171 -20.13 -13.82 -4.63
N ALA A 172 -20.15 -12.69 -3.91
CA ALA A 172 -20.55 -11.40 -4.46
C ALA A 172 -19.67 -10.99 -5.66
N LYS A 173 -18.35 -11.14 -5.54
CA LYS A 173 -17.41 -10.86 -6.65
C LYS A 173 -17.62 -11.77 -7.86
N ILE A 174 -17.93 -13.05 -7.67
CA ILE A 174 -18.24 -13.97 -8.77
C ILE A 174 -19.50 -13.51 -9.51
N ALA A 175 -20.52 -13.03 -8.79
CA ALA A 175 -21.77 -12.56 -9.36
C ALA A 175 -21.59 -11.31 -10.23
N GLU A 176 -20.74 -10.37 -9.81
CA GLU A 176 -20.52 -9.10 -10.52
C GLU A 176 -19.40 -9.11 -11.54
N SER A 177 -18.50 -10.09 -11.48
CA SER A 177 -17.41 -10.16 -12.45
C SER A 177 -17.99 -10.35 -13.86
N SER A 178 -17.54 -9.56 -14.83
CA SER A 178 -17.88 -9.76 -16.23
C SER A 178 -16.94 -10.75 -16.93
N GLN A 179 -15.78 -11.04 -16.33
CA GLN A 179 -14.70 -11.79 -16.98
C GLN A 179 -14.66 -13.24 -16.50
N GLU A 180 -14.85 -14.17 -17.43
CA GLU A 180 -14.95 -15.61 -17.14
C GLU A 180 -13.69 -16.18 -16.47
N HIS A 181 -12.50 -15.73 -16.87
CA HIS A 181 -11.26 -16.19 -16.25
C HIS A 181 -11.16 -15.76 -14.76
N ILE A 182 -11.63 -14.55 -14.42
CA ILE A 182 -11.70 -14.08 -13.04
C ILE A 182 -12.74 -14.89 -12.26
N LYS A 183 -13.92 -15.17 -12.83
CA LYS A 183 -14.93 -16.03 -12.19
C LYS A 183 -14.37 -17.41 -11.83
N ARG A 184 -13.59 -18.01 -12.74
CA ARG A 184 -12.92 -19.30 -12.50
C ARG A 184 -11.89 -19.21 -11.39
N LEU A 185 -11.05 -18.17 -11.39
CA LEU A 185 -10.07 -17.94 -10.33
C LEU A 185 -10.73 -17.79 -8.95
N LEU A 186 -11.76 -16.94 -8.84
CA LEU A 186 -12.52 -16.73 -7.61
C LEU A 186 -13.24 -18.01 -7.16
N SER A 187 -13.84 -18.75 -8.10
CA SER A 187 -14.51 -20.02 -7.81
C SER A 187 -13.53 -21.09 -7.31
N GLY A 188 -12.35 -21.17 -7.93
CA GLY A 188 -11.26 -22.03 -7.48
C GLY A 188 -10.83 -21.70 -6.06
N ARG A 189 -10.61 -20.41 -5.76
CA ARG A 189 -10.26 -19.96 -4.42
C ARG A 189 -11.35 -20.26 -3.39
N ARG A 190 -12.61 -20.01 -3.73
CA ARG A 190 -13.77 -20.35 -2.89
C ARG A 190 -13.80 -21.84 -2.55
N ASN A 191 -13.58 -22.70 -3.54
CA ASN A 191 -13.57 -24.15 -3.37
C ASN A 191 -12.37 -24.61 -2.53
N GLU A 192 -11.20 -24.00 -2.73
CA GLU A 192 -10.00 -24.25 -1.92
C GLU A 192 -10.28 -23.94 -0.44
N ILE A 193 -10.87 -22.79 -0.13
CA ILE A 193 -11.22 -22.42 1.25
C ILE A 193 -12.20 -23.42 1.86
N LYS A 194 -13.26 -23.80 1.13
CA LYS A 194 -14.27 -24.76 1.64
C LYS A 194 -13.69 -26.15 1.92
N THR A 195 -12.72 -26.60 1.12
CA THR A 195 -12.22 -27.98 1.18
C THR A 195 -10.93 -28.13 1.99
N THR A 196 -10.06 -27.11 1.97
CA THR A 196 -8.70 -27.18 2.50
C THR A 196 -8.57 -26.55 3.89
N TRP A 197 -9.44 -25.59 4.24
CA TRP A 197 -9.40 -24.94 5.56
C TRP A 197 -10.03 -25.81 6.63
N LYS A 198 -9.33 -26.85 7.06
CA LYS A 198 -9.78 -27.78 8.12
C LYS A 198 -9.93 -27.11 9.49
N ASN A 199 -9.12 -26.09 9.77
CA ASN A 199 -9.23 -25.26 10.97
C ASN A 199 -9.23 -23.78 10.56
N PRO A 200 -10.39 -23.22 10.19
CA PRO A 200 -10.51 -21.86 9.67
C PRO A 200 -9.92 -20.79 10.58
N LYS A 201 -10.03 -20.97 11.91
CA LYS A 201 -9.49 -20.04 12.90
C LYS A 201 -7.99 -19.89 12.78
N ARG A 202 -7.27 -21.00 12.59
CA ARG A 202 -5.81 -20.99 12.39
C ARG A 202 -5.40 -20.24 11.12
N TYR A 203 -6.17 -20.33 10.05
CA TYR A 203 -5.92 -19.53 8.84
C TYR A 203 -6.21 -18.05 9.11
N ALA A 204 -7.32 -17.74 9.78
CA ALA A 204 -7.69 -16.39 10.15
C ALA A 204 -6.63 -15.73 11.06
N GLU A 205 -5.95 -16.46 11.94
CA GLU A 205 -4.81 -15.97 12.72
C GLU A 205 -3.67 -15.42 11.86
N HIS A 206 -3.40 -16.03 10.70
CA HIS A 206 -2.37 -15.56 9.78
C HIS A 206 -2.85 -14.43 8.85
N ILE A 207 -4.15 -14.15 8.82
CA ILE A 207 -4.76 -13.20 7.88
C ILE A 207 -5.24 -11.93 8.59
N VAL A 208 -6.10 -12.08 9.60
CA VAL A 208 -6.83 -10.99 10.24
C VAL A 208 -5.91 -10.08 11.07
N PRO A 209 -5.07 -10.60 12.00
CA PRO A 209 -4.22 -9.73 12.82
C PRO A 209 -3.28 -8.83 12.00
N PRO A 210 -2.50 -9.32 11.02
CA PRO A 210 -1.66 -8.46 10.18
C PRO A 210 -2.43 -7.26 9.60
N ARG A 211 -3.60 -7.50 9.00
CA ARG A 211 -4.41 -6.46 8.34
C ARG A 211 -5.00 -5.46 9.32
N LEU A 212 -5.45 -5.91 10.48
CA LEU A 212 -5.88 -5.02 11.56
C LEU A 212 -4.74 -4.11 12.03
N HIS A 213 -3.52 -4.64 12.11
CA HIS A 213 -2.37 -3.86 12.53
C HIS A 213 -1.88 -2.91 11.44
N TRP A 214 -2.01 -3.26 10.15
CA TRP A 214 -1.76 -2.32 9.07
C TRP A 214 -2.77 -1.16 9.05
N LEU A 215 -4.05 -1.46 9.31
CA LEU A 215 -5.09 -0.43 9.47
C LEU A 215 -4.81 0.46 10.69
N LEU A 216 -4.23 -0.11 11.77
CA LEU A 216 -3.80 0.63 12.96
C LEU A 216 -2.61 1.54 12.62
N ASP A 217 -1.58 1.03 11.95
CA ASP A 217 -0.41 1.81 11.51
C ASP A 217 -0.82 2.99 10.59
N MET A 218 -1.85 2.80 9.76
CA MET A 218 -2.44 3.85 8.91
C MET A 218 -3.31 4.86 9.70
N GLY A 219 -3.77 4.51 10.90
CA GLY A 219 -4.63 5.34 11.74
C GLY A 219 -6.12 5.22 11.43
N PHE A 220 -6.54 4.21 10.67
CA PHE A 220 -7.96 3.97 10.37
C PHE A 220 -8.70 3.24 11.47
N VAL A 221 -8.01 2.36 12.20
CA VAL A 221 -8.57 1.68 13.36
C VAL A 221 -7.77 2.06 14.59
N GLN A 222 -8.43 1.96 15.73
CA GLN A 222 -7.82 2.05 17.04
C GLN A 222 -8.15 0.77 17.81
N LEU A 223 -7.36 0.50 18.84
CA LEU A 223 -7.54 -0.66 19.70
C LEU A 223 -7.92 -0.24 21.11
N THR A 224 -8.79 -1.01 21.74
CA THR A 224 -9.10 -0.91 23.17
C THR A 224 -9.00 -2.28 23.82
N ARG A 225 -8.61 -2.32 25.09
CA ARG A 225 -8.54 -3.55 25.87
C ARG A 225 -9.67 -3.56 26.90
N GLN A 226 -10.51 -4.58 26.87
CA GLN A 226 -11.61 -4.75 27.81
C GLN A 226 -11.61 -6.19 28.32
N SER A 227 -11.56 -6.38 29.64
CA SER A 227 -11.61 -7.70 30.28
C SER A 227 -10.59 -8.72 29.73
N GLY A 228 -9.42 -8.25 29.27
CA GLY A 228 -8.37 -9.08 28.68
C GLY A 228 -8.48 -9.32 27.18
N ASP A 229 -9.62 -8.97 26.56
CA ASP A 229 -9.82 -9.03 25.11
C ASP A 229 -9.40 -7.74 24.41
N VAL A 230 -8.95 -7.88 23.16
CA VAL A 230 -8.56 -6.76 22.29
C VAL A 230 -9.68 -6.49 21.31
N PHE A 231 -10.19 -5.27 21.33
CA PHE A 231 -11.25 -4.78 20.44
C PHE A 231 -10.69 -3.80 19.43
N PHE A 232 -11.21 -3.86 18.21
CA PHE A 232 -10.88 -2.94 17.13
C PHE A 232 -12.12 -2.17 16.69
N HIS A 233 -11.95 -0.87 16.48
CA HIS A 233 -12.99 0.04 16.02
C HIS A 233 -12.40 1.12 15.13
N PHE A 234 -13.21 1.62 14.20
CA PHE A 234 -12.78 2.71 13.34
C PHE A 234 -12.55 4.00 14.12
N THR A 235 -11.48 4.71 13.78
CA THR A 235 -11.33 6.14 14.07
C THR A 235 -12.26 6.93 13.15
N ASP A 236 -12.39 8.25 13.34
CA ASP A 236 -13.17 9.07 12.42
C ASP A 236 -12.55 9.12 11.01
N ALA A 237 -11.22 9.01 10.93
CA ALA A 237 -10.53 8.85 9.64
C ALA A 237 -10.90 7.51 9.00
N GLY A 238 -10.97 6.43 9.78
CA GLY A 238 -11.43 5.12 9.32
C GLY A 238 -12.88 5.14 8.81
N LYS A 239 -13.79 5.80 9.52
CA LYS A 239 -15.20 5.92 9.08
C LYS A 239 -15.30 6.64 7.73
N ARG A 240 -14.69 7.83 7.62
CA ARG A 240 -14.64 8.59 6.34
C ARG A 240 -14.02 7.76 5.22
N PHE A 241 -12.92 7.08 5.51
CA PHE A 241 -12.24 6.22 4.54
C PHE A 241 -13.17 5.14 4.00
N VAL A 242 -13.94 4.47 4.87
CA VAL A 242 -14.86 3.41 4.43
C VAL A 242 -16.08 3.97 3.68
N ASP A 243 -16.52 5.18 4.00
CA ASP A 243 -17.63 5.84 3.31
C ASP A 243 -17.29 6.22 1.86
N VAL A 244 -16.01 6.48 1.56
CA VAL A 244 -15.54 6.78 0.19
C VAL A 244 -15.20 5.53 -0.63
N LEU A 245 -15.22 4.34 -0.03
CA LEU A 245 -14.90 3.12 -0.79
C LEU A 245 -16.02 2.77 -1.77
N PRO A 246 -15.70 2.45 -3.03
CA PRO A 246 -16.65 1.90 -3.97
C PRO A 246 -17.22 0.58 -3.44
N ARG A 247 -18.48 0.29 -3.79
CA ARG A 247 -19.21 -0.88 -3.33
C ARG A 247 -19.68 -1.72 -4.51
N LEU A 248 -19.74 -3.02 -4.25
CA LEU A 248 -20.41 -3.98 -5.12
C LEU A 248 -21.91 -3.64 -5.21
N SER A 249 -22.50 -3.79 -6.39
CA SER A 249 -23.93 -3.50 -6.62
C SER A 249 -24.86 -4.58 -6.05
N THR A 250 -24.36 -5.81 -5.95
CA THR A 250 -25.10 -7.01 -5.52
C THR A 250 -24.99 -7.27 -4.01
N ALA A 251 -24.04 -6.63 -3.34
CA ALA A 251 -23.81 -6.78 -1.91
C ALA A 251 -23.23 -5.47 -1.34
N ASP A 252 -23.64 -5.09 -0.13
CA ASP A 252 -23.08 -3.93 0.57
C ASP A 252 -21.63 -4.20 1.08
N ILE A 253 -20.73 -4.51 0.16
CA ILE A 253 -19.34 -4.92 0.38
C ILE A 253 -18.43 -3.99 -0.42
N SER A 254 -17.36 -3.50 0.21
CA SER A 254 -16.42 -2.57 -0.42
C SER A 254 -15.55 -3.29 -1.45
N GLU A 255 -15.32 -2.72 -2.64
CA GLU A 255 -14.51 -3.31 -3.70
C GLU A 255 -13.80 -2.26 -4.56
N VAL A 256 -12.46 -2.27 -4.53
CA VAL A 256 -11.63 -1.34 -5.30
C VAL A 256 -11.14 -1.96 -6.61
N THR A 257 -11.46 -1.33 -7.74
CA THR A 257 -11.00 -1.76 -9.08
C THR A 257 -9.73 -1.05 -9.50
N ASP A 258 -9.07 -1.52 -10.57
CA ASP A 258 -7.93 -0.78 -11.16
C ASP A 258 -8.39 0.61 -11.67
N GLU A 259 -9.61 0.69 -12.20
CA GLU A 259 -10.21 1.93 -12.67
C GLU A 259 -10.37 2.94 -11.54
N TRP A 260 -11.05 2.56 -10.45
CA TRP A 260 -11.18 3.45 -9.28
C TRP A 260 -9.82 3.84 -8.71
N GLN A 261 -8.88 2.88 -8.66
CA GLN A 261 -7.54 3.15 -8.14
C GLN A 261 -6.74 4.15 -9.00
N ASN A 262 -7.05 4.25 -10.30
CA ASN A 262 -6.40 5.21 -11.19
C ASN A 262 -7.13 6.55 -11.26
N LYS A 263 -8.45 6.57 -11.10
CA LYS A 263 -9.30 7.76 -11.23
C LYS A 263 -9.55 8.51 -9.93
N ASP A 264 -9.66 7.80 -8.81
CA ASP A 264 -10.30 8.33 -7.61
C ASP A 264 -9.50 8.08 -6.33
N PHE A 265 -8.40 7.32 -6.39
CA PHE A 265 -7.68 6.91 -5.18
C PHE A 265 -7.20 8.12 -4.38
N PHE A 266 -6.43 9.03 -4.98
CA PHE A 266 -5.82 10.15 -4.27
C PHE A 266 -6.88 11.16 -3.83
N SER A 267 -7.81 11.50 -4.72
CA SER A 267 -8.90 12.43 -4.43
C SER A 267 -9.86 11.94 -3.34
N SER A 268 -10.07 10.62 -3.22
CA SER A 268 -10.96 10.03 -2.20
C SER A 268 -10.25 9.73 -0.87
N VAL A 269 -9.05 9.15 -0.95
CA VAL A 269 -8.34 8.61 0.22
C VAL A 269 -7.65 9.70 1.03
N CYS A 270 -6.97 10.66 0.38
CA CYS A 270 -6.16 11.64 1.11
C CYS A 270 -6.99 12.51 2.07
N PRO A 271 -8.17 13.04 1.69
CA PRO A 271 -9.04 13.76 2.62
C PRO A 271 -9.53 12.90 3.79
N SER A 272 -9.66 11.59 3.58
CA SER A 272 -10.06 10.65 4.64
C SER A 272 -8.93 10.41 5.65
N LEU A 273 -7.70 10.20 5.15
CA LEU A 273 -6.49 10.03 5.95
C LEU A 273 -6.11 11.29 6.72
N PHE A 274 -6.21 12.45 6.07
CA PHE A 274 -5.73 13.74 6.59
C PHE A 274 -6.84 14.79 6.54
N PRO A 275 -7.89 14.65 7.38
CA PRO A 275 -9.10 15.49 7.33
C PRO A 275 -8.84 16.97 7.67
N PHE A 276 -7.69 17.28 8.26
CA PHE A 276 -7.31 18.62 8.68
C PHE A 276 -6.64 19.41 7.55
N ARG A 277 -6.23 18.75 6.46
CA ARG A 277 -5.63 19.39 5.29
C ARG A 277 -6.72 19.96 4.38
N LYS A 278 -6.43 21.13 3.78
CA LYS A 278 -7.32 21.79 2.82
C LYS A 278 -6.83 21.53 1.42
N TYR A 279 -7.30 20.45 0.84
CA TYR A 279 -6.88 20.03 -0.48
C TYR A 279 -7.47 20.88 -1.61
N VAL A 280 -6.65 21.20 -2.60
CA VAL A 280 -7.08 21.68 -3.91
C VAL A 280 -7.22 20.46 -4.83
N TYR A 281 -8.42 20.24 -5.37
CA TYR A 281 -8.67 19.14 -6.30
C TYR A 281 -8.25 19.53 -7.72
N TRP A 282 -7.70 18.57 -8.47
CA TRP A 282 -7.28 18.73 -9.87
C TRP A 282 -8.32 19.48 -10.71
N LYS A 283 -9.57 19.01 -10.69
CA LYS A 283 -10.69 19.56 -11.46
C LYS A 283 -11.02 21.02 -11.12
N ASP A 284 -10.73 21.47 -9.90
CA ASP A 284 -11.08 22.80 -9.39
C ASP A 284 -9.93 23.82 -9.57
N ALA A 285 -8.72 23.34 -9.87
CA ALA A 285 -7.56 24.18 -10.16
C ALA A 285 -7.53 24.64 -11.63
N ASP A 286 -7.02 25.84 -11.85
CA ASP A 286 -6.73 26.33 -13.20
C ASP A 286 -5.45 25.69 -13.78
N GLU A 287 -5.24 25.89 -15.08
CA GLU A 287 -4.10 25.31 -15.80
C GLU A 287 -2.75 25.84 -15.29
N CYS A 288 -2.68 27.06 -14.77
CA CYS A 288 -1.44 27.63 -14.25
C CYS A 288 -1.00 26.90 -12.97
N VAL A 289 -1.93 26.69 -12.04
CA VAL A 289 -1.69 25.94 -10.81
C VAL A 289 -1.33 24.48 -11.13
N ARG A 290 -2.08 23.83 -12.03
CA ARG A 290 -1.77 22.46 -12.49
C ARG A 290 -0.36 22.39 -13.06
N HIS A 291 -0.01 23.33 -13.94
CA HIS A 291 1.29 23.37 -14.58
C HIS A 291 2.43 23.50 -13.56
N GLU A 292 2.33 24.47 -12.64
CA GLU A 292 3.36 24.74 -11.63
C GLU A 292 3.60 23.52 -10.72
N VAL A 293 2.53 22.94 -10.17
CA VAL A 293 2.61 21.80 -9.24
C VAL A 293 3.17 20.57 -9.96
N ILE A 294 2.64 20.24 -11.14
CA ILE A 294 3.09 19.05 -11.86
C ILE A 294 4.50 19.21 -12.39
N GLN A 295 4.88 20.40 -12.89
CA GLN A 295 6.25 20.71 -13.32
C GLN A 295 7.25 20.39 -12.21
N LYS A 296 7.03 20.92 -11.00
CA LYS A 296 7.91 20.71 -9.86
C LYS A 296 8.19 19.22 -9.65
N TYR A 297 7.14 18.42 -9.52
CA TYR A 297 7.29 17.02 -9.13
C TYR A 297 7.67 16.08 -10.27
N ILE A 298 7.29 16.37 -11.52
CA ILE A 298 7.74 15.55 -12.65
C ILE A 298 9.21 15.79 -12.95
N VAL A 299 9.69 17.05 -12.86
CA VAL A 299 11.11 17.38 -13.01
C VAL A 299 11.93 16.66 -11.92
N ASP A 300 11.46 16.70 -10.68
CA ASP A 300 12.12 15.98 -9.58
C ASP A 300 12.10 14.46 -9.76
N ALA A 301 10.99 13.88 -10.24
CA ALA A 301 10.94 12.45 -10.57
C ALA A 301 12.00 12.04 -11.62
N PHE A 302 12.28 12.90 -12.60
CA PHE A 302 13.35 12.68 -13.57
C PHE A 302 14.74 12.75 -12.95
N LYS A 303 14.98 13.64 -11.97
CA LYS A 303 16.26 13.69 -11.24
C LYS A 303 16.48 12.40 -10.45
N GLU A 304 15.43 11.88 -9.81
CA GLU A 304 15.50 10.74 -8.90
C GLU A 304 15.55 9.38 -9.62
N PHE A 305 14.80 9.22 -10.71
CA PHE A 305 14.58 7.89 -11.30
C PHE A 305 15.26 7.65 -12.63
N ARG A 306 15.85 8.66 -13.26
CA ARG A 306 16.59 8.51 -14.51
C ARG A 306 17.87 7.71 -14.27
N ARG A 307 17.96 6.52 -14.87
CA ARG A 307 19.12 5.61 -14.74
C ARG A 307 20.02 5.56 -15.96
N THR A 308 19.57 6.10 -17.09
CA THR A 308 20.29 6.03 -18.36
C THR A 308 20.60 7.42 -18.90
N SER A 309 21.52 7.48 -19.86
CA SER A 309 21.75 8.68 -20.69
C SER A 309 20.47 9.08 -21.43
N VAL A 310 19.66 8.10 -21.83
CA VAL A 310 18.31 8.35 -22.35
C VAL A 310 17.45 8.92 -21.21
N PRO A 311 16.92 10.14 -21.37
CA PRO A 311 16.10 10.81 -20.37
C PRO A 311 14.69 10.21 -20.36
N LYS A 312 14.56 9.01 -19.79
CA LYS A 312 13.29 8.31 -19.62
C LYS A 312 13.14 7.73 -18.21
N ILE A 313 11.91 7.72 -17.72
CA ILE A 313 11.53 7.09 -16.45
C ILE A 313 10.23 6.28 -16.64
N SER A 314 10.00 5.27 -15.80
CA SER A 314 8.78 4.47 -15.89
C SER A 314 7.55 5.34 -15.61
N LEU A 315 6.49 5.16 -16.41
CA LEU A 315 5.25 5.94 -16.30
C LEU A 315 4.61 5.77 -14.91
N THR A 316 4.42 4.52 -14.49
CA THR A 316 3.85 4.20 -13.17
C THR A 316 4.67 4.78 -12.02
N GLN A 317 6.00 4.78 -12.15
CA GLN A 317 6.92 5.32 -11.15
C GLN A 317 6.81 6.85 -11.06
N GLY A 318 6.84 7.54 -12.21
CA GLY A 318 6.70 8.99 -12.28
C GLY A 318 5.33 9.46 -11.77
N MET A 319 4.25 8.85 -12.26
CA MET A 319 2.89 9.20 -11.82
C MET A 319 2.68 8.99 -10.33
N LEU A 320 3.07 7.82 -9.79
CA LEU A 320 2.89 7.53 -8.37
C LEU A 320 3.68 8.50 -7.50
N TYR A 321 4.92 8.83 -7.88
CA TYR A 321 5.73 9.83 -7.18
C TYR A 321 5.05 11.20 -7.22
N THR A 322 4.65 11.66 -8.40
CA THR A 322 3.98 12.96 -8.59
C THR A 322 2.70 13.08 -7.79
N CYS A 323 1.80 12.08 -7.84
CA CYS A 323 0.55 12.09 -7.08
C CYS A 323 0.79 12.17 -5.56
N ILE A 324 1.70 11.35 -5.02
CA ILE A 324 2.01 11.36 -3.58
C ILE A 324 2.62 12.70 -3.16
N ARG A 325 3.61 13.21 -3.90
CA ARG A 325 4.27 14.48 -3.58
C ARG A 325 3.32 15.66 -3.68
N SER A 326 2.48 15.70 -4.71
CA SER A 326 1.48 16.76 -4.86
C SER A 326 0.52 16.78 -3.68
N ALA A 327 0.06 15.60 -3.24
CA ALA A 327 -0.85 15.49 -2.10
C ALA A 327 -0.17 15.90 -0.77
N VAL A 328 1.05 15.43 -0.50
CA VAL A 328 1.72 15.64 0.80
C VAL A 328 2.36 17.02 0.92
N ASP A 329 2.99 17.51 -0.15
CA ASP A 329 3.87 18.69 -0.10
C ASP A 329 3.21 19.95 -0.67
N SER A 330 2.11 19.83 -1.42
CA SER A 330 1.38 20.96 -2.02
C SER A 330 -0.11 20.97 -1.70
N ASP A 331 -0.62 20.04 -0.88
CA ASP A 331 -2.07 19.86 -0.65
C ASP A 331 -2.87 19.81 -1.97
N PHE A 332 -2.29 19.22 -3.02
CA PHE A 332 -2.89 19.19 -4.35
C PHE A 332 -3.21 17.74 -4.75
N LEU A 333 -4.49 17.46 -4.95
CA LEU A 333 -4.96 16.11 -5.27
C LEU A 333 -5.10 15.94 -6.76
N VAL A 334 -4.30 15.02 -7.31
CA VAL A 334 -4.33 14.61 -8.70
C VAL A 334 -4.27 13.09 -8.76
N ASP A 335 -5.17 12.50 -9.53
CA ASP A 335 -5.21 11.06 -9.75
C ASP A 335 -4.36 10.66 -10.97
N LYS A 336 -4.06 9.37 -11.11
CA LYS A 336 -3.18 8.91 -12.19
C LYS A 336 -3.79 9.13 -13.58
N GLU A 337 -5.10 8.97 -13.68
CA GLU A 337 -5.82 9.17 -14.94
C GLU A 337 -5.82 10.65 -15.33
N ASP A 338 -5.98 11.57 -14.38
CA ASP A 338 -5.84 13.02 -14.63
C ASP A 338 -4.47 13.36 -15.22
N LEU A 339 -3.38 12.81 -14.63
CA LEU A 339 -2.03 13.00 -15.17
C LEU A 339 -1.90 12.40 -16.56
N LEU A 340 -2.46 11.20 -16.79
CA LEU A 340 -2.36 10.53 -18.08
C LEU A 340 -3.07 11.33 -19.17
N GLU A 341 -4.26 11.84 -18.89
CA GLU A 341 -5.02 12.71 -19.78
C GLU A 341 -4.26 14.03 -20.01
N TRP A 342 -3.73 14.65 -18.96
CA TRP A 342 -3.02 15.92 -19.08
C TRP A 342 -1.73 15.79 -19.91
N PHE A 343 -1.03 14.67 -19.81
CA PHE A 343 0.14 14.34 -20.63
C PHE A 343 -0.19 13.64 -21.97
N SER A 344 -1.46 13.53 -22.35
CA SER A 344 -1.85 13.08 -23.69
C SER A 344 -1.32 14.02 -24.78
N THR A 345 -1.10 15.29 -24.43
CA THR A 345 -0.36 16.27 -25.22
C THR A 345 1.00 16.54 -24.58
N PRO A 346 2.08 16.69 -25.38
CA PRO A 346 3.39 17.07 -24.89
C PRO A 346 3.36 18.35 -24.05
N ARG A 347 4.07 18.35 -22.93
CA ARG A 347 4.20 19.52 -22.03
C ARG A 347 5.62 20.06 -22.06
N VAL A 348 5.79 21.37 -21.98
CA VAL A 348 7.12 21.98 -21.97
C VAL A 348 7.36 22.58 -20.59
N PHE A 349 8.46 22.17 -19.94
CA PHE A 349 8.94 22.69 -18.66
C PHE A 349 10.44 22.98 -18.80
N ASP A 350 10.90 24.15 -18.35
CA ASP A 350 12.33 24.51 -18.28
C ASP A 350 13.15 24.10 -19.53
N ASP A 351 12.72 24.52 -20.73
CA ASP A 351 13.31 24.18 -22.04
C ASP A 351 13.30 22.70 -22.44
N HIS A 352 12.51 21.87 -21.74
CA HIS A 352 12.36 20.46 -22.05
C HIS A 352 10.91 20.10 -22.34
N ARG A 353 10.69 19.28 -23.37
CA ARG A 353 9.43 18.69 -23.76
C ARG A 353 9.28 17.31 -23.11
N TYR A 354 8.20 17.11 -22.37
CA TYR A 354 7.82 15.90 -21.67
C TYR A 354 6.67 15.22 -22.40
N GLU A 355 6.82 13.93 -22.65
CA GLU A 355 5.80 13.12 -23.33
C GLU A 355 5.60 11.78 -22.64
N VAL A 356 4.38 11.27 -22.72
CA VAL A 356 4.06 9.89 -22.34
C VAL A 356 4.11 9.01 -23.59
N ARG A 357 4.82 7.88 -23.47
CA ARG A 357 4.76 6.78 -24.43
C ARG A 357 4.04 5.63 -23.76
N THR A 358 2.81 5.37 -24.21
CA THR A 358 2.00 4.25 -23.75
C THR A 358 2.43 2.97 -24.46
N SER A 359 2.30 1.84 -23.78
CA SER A 359 2.47 0.49 -24.34
C SER A 359 1.29 -0.36 -23.89
N ALA A 360 0.99 -1.44 -24.63
CA ALA A 360 0.05 -2.46 -24.21
C ALA A 360 0.44 -3.11 -22.88
N ARG A 361 1.73 -3.06 -22.51
CA ARG A 361 2.22 -3.52 -21.21
C ARG A 361 2.62 -2.33 -20.35
N GLU A 362 2.04 -2.24 -19.16
CA GLU A 362 2.28 -1.13 -18.23
C GLU A 362 3.77 -0.92 -17.90
N ASN A 363 4.54 -2.01 -17.78
CA ASN A 363 5.97 -1.97 -17.46
C ASN A 363 6.86 -1.43 -18.60
N GLU A 364 6.30 -1.28 -19.80
CA GLU A 364 6.92 -0.71 -21.00
C GLU A 364 6.49 0.74 -21.25
N ALA A 365 5.51 1.26 -20.51
CA ALA A 365 5.12 2.66 -20.60
C ALA A 365 6.10 3.57 -19.84
N TYR A 366 6.43 4.72 -20.43
CA TYR A 366 7.42 5.65 -19.88
C TYR A 366 7.10 7.11 -20.15
N PHE A 367 7.60 7.98 -19.28
CA PHE A 367 7.82 9.38 -19.60
C PHE A 367 9.16 9.53 -20.32
N ILE A 368 9.22 10.42 -21.31
CA ILE A 368 10.46 10.85 -21.97
C ILE A 368 10.56 12.37 -21.91
N MET A 369 11.78 12.87 -21.68
CA MET A 369 12.11 14.29 -21.63
C MET A 369 13.08 14.63 -22.76
N MET A 370 12.77 15.60 -23.62
CA MET A 370 13.60 15.99 -24.77
C MET A 370 13.89 17.48 -24.68
N ARG A 371 15.10 17.92 -25.01
CA ARG A 371 15.42 19.35 -25.08
C ARG A 371 14.68 19.97 -26.26
N VAL A 372 14.04 21.12 -26.05
CA VAL A 372 13.34 21.90 -27.09
C VAL A 372 14.32 22.74 -27.89
#